data_AF-A0A9C8Q5E7-F1
#
_entry.id   AF-A0A9C8Q5E7-F1
#
_cell.length_a   1.000
_cell.length_b   1.000
_cell.length_c   1.000
_cell.angle_alpha   90.00
_cell.angle_beta   90.00
_cell.angle_gamma   90.00
#
_symmetry.space_group_name_H-M   'P 1'
#
loop_
_entity.id
_entity.type
_entity.pdbx_description
1 polymer ?
#
loop_
_entity_poly.entity_id
_entity_poly.type
_entity_poly.pdbx_seq_one_letter_code
_entity_poly.pdbx_strand_id
1 'polypeptide(L)'
;MQLDDDYANAAYIEGADQFPPRWQTAAAAFRKKLGFRAQKNISYGPTDREIYDFFEPEGVSRGTVIFVHGGYWKAFAPSDWSHLAAGVLARGYAVAMVGYDLCPDVRITQITGQVARAIMEVAKRTQGMIALAGHSAGGQLVARMMDPLVLPGDVRDRIENIVSISPVANLMPLLQTSMNEVLQLDEAEATAESPVNMTPPHGVNVTIWVGAMERPAFLEQAEQFARVWGAKQFVIEGRHHFDIIELLEDTDSDMVKALLGVK
;
A
#
# COMPACT_ATOMS: atom_id res chain seq x y z
N MET A 1 -25.42 -8.80 -6.81
CA MET A 1 -24.17 -9.40 -6.33
C MET A 1 -24.22 -9.48 -4.82
N GLN A 2 -23.67 -10.55 -4.23
CA GLN A 2 -24.00 -10.97 -2.86
C GLN A 2 -23.20 -10.20 -1.80
N LEU A 3 -22.00 -9.73 -2.15
CA LEU A 3 -21.04 -9.14 -1.19
C LEU A 3 -20.72 -7.66 -1.48
N ASP A 4 -21.51 -6.99 -2.33
CA ASP A 4 -21.26 -5.58 -2.68
C ASP A 4 -21.24 -4.68 -1.46
N ASP A 5 -22.24 -4.86 -0.60
CA ASP A 5 -22.36 -4.04 0.59
C ASP A 5 -21.16 -4.26 1.51
N ASP A 6 -20.74 -5.49 1.77
CA ASP A 6 -19.63 -5.82 2.67
C ASP A 6 -18.31 -5.12 2.31
N TYR A 7 -18.09 -4.88 1.01
CA TYR A 7 -16.88 -4.23 0.47
C TYR A 7 -17.06 -2.73 0.18
N ALA A 8 -18.24 -2.15 0.43
CA ALA A 8 -18.54 -0.73 0.24
C ALA A 8 -18.05 0.13 1.41
N ASN A 9 -16.74 0.43 1.45
CA ASN A 9 -16.13 1.25 2.52
C ASN A 9 -16.77 2.65 2.65
N ALA A 10 -16.91 3.37 1.53
CA ALA A 10 -17.41 4.74 1.52
C ALA A 10 -18.85 4.89 2.02
N ALA A 11 -19.69 3.87 1.86
CA ALA A 11 -21.11 3.95 2.20
C ALA A 11 -21.38 4.12 3.71
N TYR A 12 -20.39 3.81 4.56
CA TYR A 12 -20.50 3.81 6.02
C TYR A 12 -19.54 4.80 6.69
N ILE A 13 -18.92 5.68 5.91
CA ILE A 13 -18.04 6.73 6.40
C ILE A 13 -18.75 8.07 6.23
N GLU A 14 -18.93 8.81 7.32
CA GLU A 14 -19.51 10.15 7.26
C GLU A 14 -18.59 11.08 6.44
N GLY A 15 -19.17 11.76 5.44
CA GLY A 15 -18.41 12.64 4.55
C GLY A 15 -17.36 11.93 3.70
N ALA A 16 -17.56 10.64 3.38
CA ALA A 16 -16.64 9.83 2.56
C ALA A 16 -16.21 10.52 1.24
N ASP A 17 -17.12 11.28 0.62
CA ASP A 17 -16.90 12.05 -0.61
C ASP A 17 -15.94 13.24 -0.43
N GLN A 18 -15.73 13.70 0.81
CA GLN A 18 -14.82 14.79 1.14
C GLN A 18 -13.37 14.34 1.26
N PHE A 19 -13.12 13.03 1.43
CA PHE A 19 -11.78 12.49 1.60
C PHE A 19 -10.89 12.63 0.35
N PRO A 20 -11.32 12.23 -0.87
CA PRO A 20 -10.47 12.37 -2.05
C PRO A 20 -10.03 13.83 -2.33
N PRO A 21 -10.91 14.85 -2.29
CA PRO A 21 -10.49 16.24 -2.43
C PRO A 21 -9.53 16.70 -1.32
N ARG A 22 -9.73 16.23 -0.09
CA ARG A 22 -8.85 16.53 1.06
C ARG A 22 -7.46 15.94 0.86
N TRP A 23 -7.35 14.67 0.46
CA TRP A 23 -6.08 14.02 0.16
C TRP A 23 -5.32 14.71 -0.96
N GLN A 24 -6.01 15.04 -2.06
CA GLN A 24 -5.43 15.79 -3.18
C GLN A 24 -4.88 17.14 -2.75
N THR A 25 -5.64 17.88 -1.96
CA THR A 25 -5.24 19.19 -1.42
C THR A 25 -4.02 19.05 -0.51
N ALA A 26 -4.03 18.11 0.43
CA ALA A 26 -2.94 17.86 1.35
C ALA A 26 -1.67 17.42 0.62
N ALA A 27 -1.77 16.49 -0.33
CA ALA A 27 -0.65 16.00 -1.12
C ALA A 27 -0.05 17.11 -2.00
N ALA A 28 -0.87 17.94 -2.64
CA ALA A 28 -0.38 19.07 -3.43
C ALA A 28 0.34 20.11 -2.56
N ALA A 29 -0.22 20.45 -1.41
CA ALA A 29 0.39 21.37 -0.45
C ALA A 29 1.73 20.81 0.08
N PHE A 30 1.77 19.52 0.38
CA PHE A 30 2.97 18.83 0.84
C PHE A 30 4.10 18.85 -0.19
N ARG A 31 3.81 18.49 -1.45
CA ARG A 31 4.79 18.56 -2.55
C ARG A 31 5.32 19.98 -2.74
N LYS A 32 4.44 20.99 -2.68
CA LYS A 32 4.83 22.41 -2.76
C LYS A 32 5.78 22.81 -1.62
N LYS A 33 5.50 22.34 -0.39
CA LYS A 33 6.33 22.62 0.79
C LYS A 33 7.72 21.99 0.69
N LEU A 34 7.84 20.77 0.17
CA LEU A 34 9.13 20.08 0.02
C LEU A 34 10.03 20.68 -1.06
N GLY A 35 9.47 21.32 -2.09
CA GLY A 35 10.23 21.92 -3.18
C GLY A 35 11.03 20.87 -3.96
N PHE A 36 12.34 21.08 -4.13
CA PHE A 36 13.20 20.21 -4.94
C PHE A 36 13.34 18.78 -4.39
N ARG A 37 13.08 18.58 -3.09
CA ARG A 37 13.09 17.23 -2.46
C ARG A 37 11.90 16.38 -2.86
N ALA A 38 10.91 16.94 -3.58
CA ALA A 38 9.79 16.22 -4.16
C ALA A 38 9.99 16.02 -5.67
N GLN A 39 10.62 14.91 -6.04
CA GLN A 39 10.78 14.50 -7.44
C GLN A 39 9.52 13.75 -7.88
N LYS A 40 8.84 14.20 -8.93
CA LYS A 40 7.52 13.68 -9.31
C LYS A 40 7.53 12.97 -10.64
N ASN A 41 6.57 12.08 -10.86
CA ASN A 41 6.31 11.42 -12.14
C ASN A 41 7.55 10.75 -12.74
N ILE A 42 8.36 10.09 -11.91
CA ILE A 42 9.53 9.35 -12.39
C ILE A 42 9.03 8.05 -12.99
N SER A 43 9.23 7.87 -14.30
CA SER A 43 8.84 6.65 -15.01
C SER A 43 9.68 5.45 -14.56
N TYR A 44 9.01 4.32 -14.37
CA TYR A 44 9.64 3.00 -14.18
C TYR A 44 9.18 1.98 -15.25
N GLY A 45 8.27 2.38 -16.13
CA GLY A 45 7.68 1.53 -17.15
C GLY A 45 7.09 2.32 -18.31
N PRO A 46 6.55 1.62 -19.32
CA PRO A 46 6.13 2.20 -20.59
C PRO A 46 4.87 3.08 -20.54
N THR A 47 3.98 2.92 -19.55
CA THR A 47 2.72 3.70 -19.50
C THR A 47 2.86 4.98 -18.69
N ASP A 48 1.94 5.92 -18.92
CA ASP A 48 1.88 7.18 -18.18
C ASP A 48 1.56 6.99 -16.68
N ARG A 49 1.05 5.81 -16.29
CA ARG A 49 0.76 5.48 -14.88
C ARG A 49 1.85 4.65 -14.22
N GLU A 50 2.76 4.05 -14.99
CA GLU A 50 3.97 3.40 -14.49
C GLU A 50 5.01 4.46 -14.06
N ILE A 51 4.62 5.25 -13.06
CA ILE A 51 5.39 6.33 -12.45
C ILE A 51 5.43 6.19 -10.92
N TYR A 52 6.46 6.77 -10.29
CA TYR A 52 6.46 7.02 -8.86
C TYR A 52 6.87 8.46 -8.55
N ASP A 53 6.37 8.98 -7.44
CA ASP A 53 6.92 10.19 -6.81
C ASP A 53 7.96 9.76 -5.77
N PHE A 54 9.09 10.47 -5.71
CA PHE A 54 10.19 10.20 -4.79
C PHE A 54 10.48 11.43 -3.92
N PHE A 55 10.42 11.24 -2.61
CA PHE A 55 10.60 12.27 -1.61
C PHE A 55 11.88 12.02 -0.82
N GLU A 56 12.75 13.02 -0.76
CA GLU A 56 14.03 12.94 -0.05
C GLU A 56 13.94 13.59 1.33
N PRO A 57 14.52 12.96 2.38
CA PRO A 57 14.63 13.58 3.67
C PRO A 57 15.65 14.73 3.63
N GLU A 58 15.82 15.44 4.74
CA GLU A 58 16.99 16.29 4.89
C GLU A 58 18.24 15.43 5.13
N GLY A 59 19.32 15.72 4.40
CA GLY A 59 20.55 14.93 4.47
C GLY A 59 20.51 13.62 3.68
N VAL A 60 21.42 12.70 4.03
CA VAL A 60 21.53 11.39 3.38
C VAL A 60 20.48 10.45 3.94
N SER A 61 19.71 9.81 3.07
CA SER A 61 18.68 8.86 3.46
C SER A 61 19.26 7.62 4.16
N ARG A 62 18.60 7.17 5.23
CA ARG A 62 18.96 5.96 5.99
C ARG A 62 18.43 4.66 5.37
N GLY A 63 17.50 4.76 4.44
CA GLY A 63 16.81 3.67 3.77
C GLY A 63 15.65 4.21 2.95
N THR A 64 14.71 3.35 2.53
CA THR A 64 13.51 3.81 1.82
C THR A 64 12.26 3.11 2.26
N VAL A 65 11.20 3.89 2.48
CA VAL A 65 9.84 3.38 2.58
C VAL A 65 9.17 3.52 1.22
N ILE A 66 8.57 2.44 0.74
CA ILE A 66 7.80 2.43 -0.51
C ILE A 66 6.34 2.25 -0.15
N PHE A 67 5.51 3.22 -0.52
CA PHE A 67 4.07 3.20 -0.30
C PHE A 67 3.34 2.86 -1.60
N VAL A 68 2.43 1.88 -1.52
CA VAL A 68 1.53 1.48 -2.61
C VAL A 68 0.10 1.81 -2.20
N HIS A 69 -0.58 2.60 -3.02
CA HIS A 69 -1.90 3.14 -2.67
C HIS A 69 -3.04 2.13 -2.81
N GLY A 70 -4.22 2.51 -2.29
CA GLY A 70 -5.46 1.74 -2.41
C GLY A 70 -6.29 2.11 -3.64
N GLY A 71 -7.60 1.83 -3.58
CA GLY A 71 -8.53 2.14 -4.67
C GLY A 71 -9.04 0.92 -5.44
N TYR A 72 -8.99 -0.28 -4.85
CA TYR A 72 -9.44 -1.53 -5.47
C TYR A 72 -8.84 -1.77 -6.86
N TRP A 73 -7.55 -1.44 -7.06
CA TRP A 73 -6.87 -1.58 -8.37
C TRP A 73 -7.54 -0.84 -9.55
N LYS A 74 -8.54 0.02 -9.30
CA LYS A 74 -9.35 0.67 -10.33
C LYS A 74 -9.48 2.19 -10.15
N ALA A 75 -8.80 2.77 -9.17
CA ALA A 75 -8.89 4.19 -8.85
C ALA A 75 -7.59 4.76 -8.28
N PHE A 76 -7.53 6.10 -8.28
CA PHE A 76 -6.48 6.95 -7.71
C PHE A 76 -5.14 6.93 -8.45
N ALA A 77 -4.23 7.77 -7.97
CA ALA A 77 -2.87 7.94 -8.47
C ALA A 77 -1.90 8.20 -7.30
N PRO A 78 -0.58 7.98 -7.45
CA PRO A 78 0.40 8.23 -6.38
C PRO A 78 0.38 9.68 -5.88
N SER A 79 -0.06 10.62 -6.72
CA SER A 79 -0.16 12.05 -6.42
C SER A 79 -1.26 12.40 -5.41
N ASP A 80 -2.18 11.49 -5.07
CA ASP A 80 -3.19 11.72 -4.04
C ASP A 80 -2.61 11.54 -2.62
N TRP A 81 -1.45 10.90 -2.46
CA TRP A 81 -1.00 10.36 -1.17
C TRP A 81 0.30 10.96 -0.62
N SER A 82 0.90 11.94 -1.32
CA SER A 82 2.25 12.42 -1.00
C SER A 82 2.42 12.92 0.44
N HIS A 83 1.38 13.48 1.05
CA HIS A 83 1.40 13.97 2.43
C HIS A 83 1.70 12.87 3.47
N LEU A 84 1.35 11.62 3.16
CA LEU A 84 1.65 10.45 4.01
C LEU A 84 3.16 10.17 4.13
N ALA A 85 4.01 10.80 3.32
CA ALA A 85 5.46 10.69 3.46
C ALA A 85 6.01 11.45 4.69
N ALA A 86 5.22 12.36 5.29
CA ALA A 86 5.70 13.32 6.28
C ALA A 86 6.40 12.68 7.49
N GLY A 87 5.76 11.70 8.13
CA GLY A 87 6.30 11.07 9.34
C GLY A 87 7.60 10.31 9.08
N VAL A 88 7.68 9.61 7.95
CA VAL A 88 8.86 8.85 7.54
C VAL A 88 10.03 9.76 7.18
N LEU A 89 9.78 10.83 6.42
CA LEU A 89 10.82 11.79 6.03
C LEU A 89 11.43 12.50 7.23
N ALA A 90 10.62 12.82 8.24
CA ALA A 90 11.08 13.43 9.48
C ALA A 90 12.03 12.51 10.28
N ARG A 91 12.00 11.19 10.04
CA ARG A 91 12.94 10.21 10.63
C ARG A 91 14.19 9.95 9.78
N GLY A 92 14.36 10.67 8.67
CA GLY A 92 15.55 10.58 7.81
C GLY A 92 15.51 9.47 6.77
N TYR A 93 14.32 9.02 6.37
CA TYR A 93 14.13 8.01 5.34
C TYR A 93 13.47 8.61 4.11
N ALA A 94 13.93 8.21 2.92
CA ALA A 94 13.28 8.55 1.66
C ALA A 94 11.97 7.79 1.52
N VAL A 95 11.03 8.37 0.77
CA VAL A 95 9.73 7.77 0.50
C VAL A 95 9.45 7.73 -0.98
N ALA A 96 9.05 6.58 -1.51
CA ALA A 96 8.51 6.45 -2.86
C ALA A 96 7.00 6.18 -2.81
N MET A 97 6.20 6.95 -3.53
CA MET A 97 4.77 6.70 -3.73
C MET A 97 4.59 6.10 -5.12
N VAL A 98 4.25 4.82 -5.20
CA VAL A 98 4.20 4.05 -6.44
C VAL A 98 2.82 4.14 -7.07
N GLY A 99 2.76 4.54 -8.33
CA GLY A 99 1.59 4.39 -9.20
C GLY A 99 1.62 3.08 -9.96
N TYR A 100 0.51 2.74 -10.59
CA TYR A 100 0.33 1.57 -11.44
C TYR A 100 -0.90 1.75 -12.36
N ASP A 101 -0.97 0.97 -13.43
CA ASP A 101 -2.14 0.92 -14.31
C ASP A 101 -3.35 0.34 -13.59
N LEU A 102 -4.55 0.61 -14.08
CA LEU A 102 -5.79 0.25 -13.40
C LEU A 102 -6.59 -0.78 -14.19
N CYS A 103 -7.36 -1.60 -13.49
CA CYS A 103 -8.42 -2.38 -14.11
C CYS A 103 -9.50 -1.44 -14.70
N PRO A 104 -10.08 -1.76 -15.87
CA PRO A 104 -9.97 -3.02 -16.61
C PRO A 104 -8.85 -3.04 -17.68
N ASP A 105 -8.05 -1.97 -17.80
CA ASP A 105 -7.01 -1.88 -18.84
C ASP A 105 -5.90 -2.92 -18.65
N VAL A 106 -5.67 -3.32 -17.40
CA VAL A 106 -4.77 -4.41 -17.01
C VAL A 106 -5.44 -5.31 -15.95
N ARG A 107 -4.93 -6.54 -15.83
CA ARG A 107 -5.30 -7.47 -14.76
C ARG A 107 -4.49 -7.23 -13.48
N ILE A 108 -4.97 -7.71 -12.33
CA ILE A 108 -4.27 -7.54 -11.03
C ILE A 108 -2.88 -8.18 -11.06
N THR A 109 -2.70 -9.33 -11.72
CA THR A 109 -1.37 -9.96 -11.90
C THR A 109 -0.39 -9.03 -12.61
N GLN A 110 -0.86 -8.26 -13.61
CA GLN A 110 -0.01 -7.30 -14.31
C GLN A 110 0.36 -6.13 -13.40
N ILE A 111 -0.58 -5.66 -12.56
CA ILE A 111 -0.32 -4.63 -11.54
C ILE A 111 0.73 -5.11 -10.53
N THR A 112 0.65 -6.35 -10.06
CA THR A 112 1.67 -6.96 -9.19
C THR A 112 3.06 -6.90 -9.84
N GLY A 113 3.17 -7.24 -11.14
CA GLY A 113 4.41 -7.11 -11.89
C GLY A 113 4.90 -5.66 -12.08
N GLN A 114 3.98 -4.70 -12.21
CA GLN A 114 4.30 -3.27 -12.28
C GLN A 114 4.88 -2.75 -10.96
N VAL A 115 4.26 -3.10 -9.83
CA VAL A 115 4.76 -2.72 -8.49
C VAL A 115 6.14 -3.31 -8.23
N ALA A 116 6.38 -4.56 -8.62
CA ALA A 116 7.70 -5.17 -8.52
C ALA A 116 8.76 -4.38 -9.32
N ARG A 117 8.45 -3.97 -10.56
CA ARG A 117 9.34 -3.11 -11.37
C ARG A 117 9.60 -1.77 -10.69
N ALA A 118 8.57 -1.12 -10.16
CA ALA A 118 8.72 0.14 -9.45
C ALA A 118 9.66 0.01 -8.25
N ILE A 119 9.49 -1.05 -7.45
CA ILE A 119 10.34 -1.33 -6.28
C ILE A 119 11.80 -1.58 -6.71
N MET A 120 12.02 -2.33 -7.80
CA MET A 120 13.37 -2.53 -8.34
C MET A 120 14.02 -1.21 -8.78
N GLU A 121 13.28 -0.29 -9.41
CA GLU A 121 13.81 1.02 -9.78
C GLU A 121 14.09 1.92 -8.57
N VAL A 122 13.18 1.93 -7.58
CA VAL A 122 13.37 2.69 -6.34
C VAL A 122 14.56 2.17 -5.54
N ALA A 123 14.75 0.85 -5.49
CA ALA A 123 15.86 0.20 -4.80
C ALA A 123 17.24 0.63 -5.33
N LYS A 124 17.35 1.09 -6.59
CA LYS A 124 18.60 1.62 -7.16
C LYS A 124 18.96 3.01 -6.62
N ARG A 125 17.98 3.76 -6.11
CA ARG A 125 18.17 5.16 -5.67
C ARG A 125 18.74 5.27 -4.27
N THR A 126 18.53 4.28 -3.42
CA THR A 126 18.99 4.30 -2.02
C THR A 126 19.70 3.02 -1.65
N GLN A 127 20.63 3.14 -0.72
CA GLN A 127 21.26 2.01 -0.06
C GLN A 127 20.55 1.73 1.27
N GLY A 128 20.76 0.55 1.84
CA GLY A 128 20.19 0.17 3.14
C GLY A 128 18.79 -0.43 3.04
N MET A 129 18.10 -0.43 4.18
CA MET A 129 16.81 -1.11 4.37
C MET A 129 15.74 -0.57 3.42
N ILE A 130 14.88 -1.48 2.98
CA ILE A 130 13.60 -1.16 2.34
C ILE A 130 12.49 -1.56 3.31
N ALA A 131 11.49 -0.70 3.46
CA ALA A 131 10.24 -1.03 4.12
C ALA A 131 9.08 -0.76 3.17
N LEU A 132 8.06 -1.62 3.21
CA LEU A 132 6.88 -1.48 2.36
C LEU A 132 5.66 -1.11 3.20
N ALA A 133 4.90 -0.13 2.72
CA ALA A 133 3.60 0.24 3.26
C ALA A 133 2.55 0.12 2.15
N GLY A 134 1.40 -0.46 2.46
CA GLY A 134 0.34 -0.59 1.47
C GLY A 134 -1.03 -0.39 2.09
N HIS A 135 -1.89 0.40 1.46
CA HIS A 135 -3.27 0.60 1.93
C HIS A 135 -4.27 -0.13 1.04
N SER A 136 -5.20 -0.88 1.64
CA SER A 136 -6.29 -1.55 0.91
C SER A 136 -5.74 -2.52 -0.16
N ALA A 137 -6.06 -2.29 -1.43
CA ALA A 137 -5.41 -2.97 -2.57
C ALA A 137 -3.88 -2.90 -2.51
N GLY A 138 -3.31 -1.76 -2.11
CA GLY A 138 -1.86 -1.61 -1.90
C GLY A 138 -1.33 -2.50 -0.80
N GLY A 139 -2.13 -2.78 0.25
CA GLY A 139 -1.79 -3.69 1.33
C GLY A 139 -1.61 -5.14 0.84
N GLN A 140 -2.40 -5.54 -0.16
CA GLN A 140 -2.20 -6.77 -0.90
C GLN A 140 -0.94 -6.72 -1.76
N LEU A 141 -0.75 -5.66 -2.54
CA LEU A 141 0.38 -5.53 -3.47
C LEU A 141 1.73 -5.59 -2.74
N VAL A 142 1.88 -4.93 -1.59
CA VAL A 142 3.13 -4.99 -0.82
C VAL A 142 3.40 -6.37 -0.23
N ALA A 143 2.37 -7.14 0.12
CA ALA A 143 2.53 -8.50 0.59
C ALA A 143 2.99 -9.44 -0.55
N ARG A 144 2.48 -9.24 -1.77
CA ARG A 144 2.91 -10.00 -2.96
C ARG A 144 4.40 -9.89 -3.24
N MET A 145 5.05 -8.80 -2.81
CA MET A 145 6.49 -8.58 -3.03
C MET A 145 7.40 -9.58 -2.29
N MET A 146 6.85 -10.41 -1.41
CA MET A 146 7.60 -11.50 -0.78
C MET A 146 7.68 -12.78 -1.61
N ASP A 147 6.90 -12.87 -2.69
CA ASP A 147 6.94 -13.97 -3.63
C ASP A 147 8.24 -13.95 -4.46
N PRO A 148 9.11 -14.98 -4.37
CA PRO A 148 10.35 -15.03 -5.14
C PRO A 148 10.14 -15.10 -6.66
N LEU A 149 8.93 -15.41 -7.13
CA LEU A 149 8.58 -15.39 -8.55
C LEU A 149 8.18 -13.98 -9.03
N VAL A 150 7.89 -13.06 -8.09
CA VAL A 150 7.47 -11.68 -8.39
C VAL A 150 8.63 -10.71 -8.23
N LEU A 151 9.37 -10.78 -7.11
CA LEU A 151 10.47 -9.86 -6.81
C LEU A 151 11.79 -10.65 -6.60
N PRO A 152 12.87 -10.30 -7.32
CA PRO A 152 14.14 -11.02 -7.22
C PRO A 152 14.81 -10.82 -5.86
N GLY A 153 15.63 -11.80 -5.45
CA GLY A 153 16.25 -11.86 -4.12
C GLY A 153 17.15 -10.66 -3.79
N ASP A 154 17.87 -10.10 -4.75
CA ASP A 154 18.77 -8.95 -4.54
C ASP A 154 18.04 -7.69 -4.04
N VAL A 155 16.77 -7.52 -4.41
CA VAL A 155 15.91 -6.44 -3.90
C VAL A 155 15.06 -6.93 -2.73
N ARG A 156 14.48 -8.12 -2.83
CA ARG A 156 13.59 -8.69 -1.81
C ARG A 156 14.28 -8.89 -0.47
N ASP A 157 15.56 -9.29 -0.46
CA ASP A 157 16.34 -9.53 0.75
C ASP A 157 16.68 -8.23 1.51
N ARG A 158 16.46 -7.06 0.89
CA ARG A 158 16.58 -5.74 1.56
C ARG A 158 15.28 -5.32 2.26
N ILE A 159 14.17 -6.02 2.05
CA ILE A 159 12.89 -5.70 2.68
C ILE A 159 12.94 -6.19 4.14
N GLU A 160 12.97 -5.25 5.08
CA GLU A 160 13.02 -5.58 6.51
C GLU A 160 11.64 -5.53 7.18
N ASN A 161 10.79 -4.59 6.77
CA ASN A 161 9.47 -4.37 7.37
C ASN A 161 8.38 -4.24 6.30
N ILE A 162 7.22 -4.85 6.55
CA ILE A 162 5.99 -4.64 5.78
C ILE A 162 4.87 -4.22 6.73
N VAL A 163 4.23 -3.10 6.42
CA VAL A 163 3.03 -2.61 7.09
C VAL A 163 1.88 -2.66 6.09
N SER A 164 1.02 -3.66 6.25
CA SER A 164 -0.16 -3.87 5.42
C SER A 164 -1.37 -3.26 6.12
N ILE A 165 -1.93 -2.19 5.56
CA ILE A 165 -2.96 -1.34 6.16
C ILE A 165 -4.29 -1.66 5.46
N SER A 166 -5.26 -2.15 6.24
CA SER A 166 -6.60 -2.52 5.80
C SER A 166 -6.61 -3.40 4.56
N PRO A 167 -5.81 -4.48 4.49
CA PRO A 167 -5.55 -5.17 3.22
C PRO A 167 -6.75 -5.95 2.69
N VAL A 168 -6.79 -6.11 1.38
CA VAL A 168 -7.62 -7.12 0.71
C VAL A 168 -6.75 -8.36 0.44
N ALA A 169 -6.51 -9.17 1.48
CA ALA A 169 -5.56 -10.28 1.45
C ALA A 169 -6.10 -11.59 0.83
N ASN A 170 -7.42 -11.71 0.69
CA ASN A 170 -8.13 -12.78 0.02
C ASN A 170 -9.06 -12.17 -1.05
N LEU A 171 -8.77 -12.41 -2.31
CA LEU A 171 -9.48 -11.84 -3.46
C LEU A 171 -10.70 -12.66 -3.87
N MET A 172 -10.84 -13.91 -3.42
CA MET A 172 -11.95 -14.79 -3.81
C MET A 172 -13.35 -14.20 -3.57
N PRO A 173 -13.63 -13.49 -2.46
CA PRO A 173 -14.93 -12.87 -2.26
C PRO A 173 -15.27 -11.80 -3.31
N LEU A 174 -14.26 -11.16 -3.92
CA LEU A 174 -14.49 -10.11 -4.92
C LEU A 174 -15.17 -10.64 -6.18
N LEU A 175 -15.04 -11.93 -6.50
CA LEU A 175 -15.76 -12.58 -7.59
C LEU A 175 -17.28 -12.47 -7.45
N GLN A 176 -17.78 -12.26 -6.22
CA GLN A 176 -19.20 -12.13 -5.90
C GLN A 176 -19.66 -10.67 -5.75
N THR A 177 -18.83 -9.72 -6.18
CA THR A 177 -19.09 -8.27 -6.16
C THR A 177 -19.19 -7.68 -7.56
N SER A 178 -19.90 -6.56 -7.70
CA SER A 178 -20.02 -5.70 -8.88
C SER A 178 -18.71 -5.13 -9.33
N MET A 179 -17.76 -4.99 -8.41
CA MET A 179 -16.40 -4.61 -8.78
C MET A 179 -15.81 -5.60 -9.79
N ASN A 180 -16.21 -6.88 -9.78
CA ASN A 180 -15.64 -7.85 -10.71
C ASN A 180 -16.00 -7.59 -12.19
N GLU A 181 -17.01 -6.79 -12.48
CA GLU A 181 -17.27 -6.30 -13.84
C GLU A 181 -16.09 -5.47 -14.37
N VAL A 182 -15.37 -4.79 -13.47
CA VAL A 182 -14.17 -3.99 -13.76
C VAL A 182 -12.89 -4.79 -13.52
N LEU A 183 -12.79 -5.53 -12.40
CA LEU A 183 -11.57 -6.27 -12.05
C LEU A 183 -11.32 -7.46 -12.98
N GLN A 184 -12.39 -8.02 -13.56
CA GLN A 184 -12.36 -9.18 -14.45
C GLN A 184 -11.63 -10.39 -13.85
N LEU A 185 -11.61 -10.54 -12.53
CA LEU A 185 -11.00 -11.68 -11.84
C LEU A 185 -11.71 -12.97 -12.22
N ASP A 186 -10.92 -14.02 -12.41
CA ASP A 186 -11.35 -15.40 -12.35
C ASP A 186 -10.81 -16.06 -11.07
N GLU A 187 -11.22 -17.31 -10.81
CA GLU A 187 -10.78 -18.05 -9.61
C GLU A 187 -9.27 -18.28 -9.58
N ALA A 188 -8.64 -18.45 -10.74
CA ALA A 188 -7.21 -18.73 -10.84
C ALA A 188 -6.38 -17.50 -10.45
N GLU A 189 -6.70 -16.33 -11.00
CA GLU A 189 -6.05 -15.07 -10.63
C GLU A 189 -6.36 -14.68 -9.19
N ALA A 190 -7.63 -14.79 -8.75
CA ALA A 190 -8.00 -14.48 -7.37
C ALA A 190 -7.24 -15.37 -6.37
N THR A 191 -7.04 -16.64 -6.69
CA THR A 191 -6.24 -17.57 -5.86
C THR A 191 -4.75 -17.19 -5.87
N ALA A 192 -4.18 -16.94 -7.05
CA ALA A 192 -2.75 -16.65 -7.22
C ALA A 192 -2.33 -15.30 -6.61
N GLU A 193 -3.21 -14.29 -6.68
CA GLU A 193 -2.95 -12.94 -6.19
C GLU A 193 -3.40 -12.71 -4.74
N SER A 194 -3.85 -13.75 -4.01
CA SER A 194 -4.22 -13.65 -2.60
C SER A 194 -3.03 -13.92 -1.66
N PRO A 195 -2.55 -12.93 -0.88
CA PRO A 195 -1.53 -13.13 0.15
C PRO A 195 -1.83 -14.26 1.14
N VAL A 196 -3.10 -14.54 1.44
CA VAL A 196 -3.48 -15.66 2.33
C VAL A 196 -3.13 -17.04 1.76
N ASN A 197 -2.80 -17.15 0.47
CA ASN A 197 -2.37 -18.39 -0.18
C ASN A 197 -0.84 -18.48 -0.35
N MET A 198 -0.10 -17.44 0.04
CA MET A 198 1.36 -17.41 -0.04
C MET A 198 2.00 -18.07 1.18
N THR A 199 3.23 -18.56 0.99
CA THR A 199 4.08 -18.94 2.13
C THR A 199 4.55 -17.67 2.85
N PRO A 200 4.38 -17.56 4.18
CA PRO A 200 4.84 -16.39 4.93
C PRO A 200 6.35 -16.20 4.80
N PRO A 201 6.84 -14.95 4.67
CA PRO A 201 8.26 -14.69 4.54
C PRO A 201 9.02 -15.00 5.85
N HIS A 202 10.28 -15.43 5.71
CA HIS A 202 11.20 -15.54 6.85
C HIS A 202 12.04 -14.27 6.97
N GLY A 203 12.31 -13.83 8.20
CA GLY A 203 13.22 -12.71 8.48
C GLY A 203 12.68 -11.31 8.18
N VAL A 204 11.43 -11.19 7.72
CA VAL A 204 10.76 -9.91 7.47
C VAL A 204 9.71 -9.68 8.55
N ASN A 205 9.72 -8.50 9.16
CA ASN A 205 8.73 -8.12 10.15
C ASN A 205 7.45 -7.63 9.43
N VAL A 206 6.40 -8.45 9.45
CA VAL A 206 5.11 -8.11 8.86
C VAL A 206 4.13 -7.73 9.96
N THR A 207 3.50 -6.57 9.82
CA THR A 207 2.41 -6.11 10.68
C THR A 207 1.19 -5.74 9.87
N ILE A 208 0.02 -6.04 10.41
CA ILE A 208 -1.28 -5.79 9.77
C ILE A 208 -2.05 -4.81 10.62
N TRP A 209 -2.49 -3.73 10.00
CA TRP A 209 -3.17 -2.62 10.66
C TRP A 209 -4.57 -2.50 10.09
N VAL A 210 -5.59 -2.33 10.91
CA VAL A 210 -6.97 -2.16 10.46
C VAL A 210 -7.70 -1.24 11.43
N GLY A 211 -8.59 -0.40 10.93
CA GLY A 211 -9.40 0.49 11.76
C GLY A 211 -10.52 -0.28 12.46
N ALA A 212 -10.77 0.00 13.74
CA ALA A 212 -11.83 -0.64 14.50
C ALA A 212 -13.24 -0.32 13.93
N MET A 213 -13.38 0.81 13.24
CA MET A 213 -14.62 1.27 12.60
C MET A 213 -14.70 0.91 11.12
N GLU A 214 -13.89 -0.04 10.65
CA GLU A 214 -13.99 -0.57 9.29
C GLU A 214 -15.15 -1.56 9.11
N ARG A 215 -15.42 -1.92 7.86
CA ARG A 215 -16.40 -2.95 7.53
C ARG A 215 -15.97 -4.30 8.12
N PRO A 216 -16.92 -5.16 8.53
CA PRO A 216 -16.60 -6.51 9.00
C PRO A 216 -15.70 -7.28 8.03
N ALA A 217 -15.94 -7.17 6.71
CA ALA A 217 -15.09 -7.80 5.70
C ALA A 217 -13.61 -7.40 5.82
N PHE A 218 -13.29 -6.14 6.12
CA PHE A 218 -11.88 -5.71 6.25
C PHE A 218 -11.26 -6.15 7.58
N LEU A 219 -12.04 -6.23 8.65
CA LEU A 219 -11.60 -6.82 9.91
C LEU A 219 -11.28 -8.32 9.72
N GLU A 220 -12.15 -9.06 9.03
CA GLU A 220 -11.96 -10.48 8.71
C GLU A 220 -10.76 -10.72 7.78
N GLN A 221 -10.58 -9.88 6.75
CA GLN A 221 -9.42 -9.92 5.86
C GLN A 221 -8.11 -9.72 6.63
N ALA A 222 -8.07 -8.73 7.51
CA ALA A 222 -6.91 -8.44 8.35
C ALA A 222 -6.62 -9.59 9.34
N GLU A 223 -7.64 -10.12 10.01
CA GLU A 223 -7.51 -11.23 10.96
C GLU A 223 -7.04 -12.52 10.26
N GLN A 224 -7.67 -12.88 9.14
CA GLN A 224 -7.28 -14.05 8.36
C GLN A 224 -5.83 -13.94 7.91
N PHE A 225 -5.43 -12.77 7.40
CA PHE A 225 -4.07 -12.56 6.93
C PHE A 225 -3.05 -12.63 8.06
N ALA A 226 -3.35 -12.02 9.22
CA ALA A 226 -2.51 -12.08 10.40
C ALA A 226 -2.31 -13.51 10.88
N ARG A 227 -3.40 -14.28 10.93
CA ARG A 227 -3.36 -15.68 11.35
C ARG A 227 -2.53 -16.55 10.41
N VAL A 228 -2.72 -16.45 9.09
CA VAL A 228 -2.00 -17.28 8.12
C VAL A 228 -0.50 -16.95 8.13
N TRP A 229 -0.16 -15.65 8.22
CA TRP A 229 1.24 -15.22 8.18
C TRP A 229 1.92 -15.21 9.55
N GLY A 230 1.20 -15.51 10.65
CA GLY A 230 1.73 -15.34 12.00
C GLY A 230 2.14 -13.89 12.31
N ALA A 231 1.54 -12.92 11.60
CA ALA A 231 1.87 -11.52 11.69
C ALA A 231 1.14 -10.86 12.87
N LYS A 232 1.74 -9.82 13.45
CA LYS A 232 1.07 -9.05 14.51
C LYS A 232 -0.02 -8.17 13.90
N GLN A 233 -1.23 -8.28 14.42
CA GLN A 233 -2.37 -7.42 14.07
C GLN A 233 -2.50 -6.25 15.05
N PHE A 234 -2.83 -5.08 14.52
CA PHE A 234 -3.21 -3.90 15.27
C PHE A 234 -4.59 -3.43 14.81
N VAL A 235 -5.56 -3.43 15.72
CA VAL A 235 -6.89 -2.87 15.50
C VAL A 235 -6.90 -1.47 16.12
N ILE A 236 -7.10 -0.44 15.30
CA ILE A 236 -6.92 0.95 15.70
C ILE A 236 -8.27 1.57 16.04
N GLU A 237 -8.46 1.83 17.33
CA GLU A 237 -9.66 2.47 17.86
C GLU A 237 -9.91 3.85 17.23
N GLY A 238 -11.17 4.13 16.95
CA GLY A 238 -11.61 5.42 16.39
C GLY A 238 -11.20 5.68 14.92
N ARG A 239 -10.58 4.70 14.24
CA ARG A 239 -10.20 4.81 12.83
C ARG A 239 -11.07 3.92 11.94
N HIS A 240 -11.33 4.41 10.75
CA HIS A 240 -12.01 3.72 9.66
C HIS A 240 -11.10 3.63 8.43
N HIS A 241 -11.61 3.05 7.33
CA HIS A 241 -10.81 2.69 6.17
C HIS A 241 -10.07 3.87 5.51
N PHE A 242 -10.62 5.09 5.62
CA PHE A 242 -10.09 6.28 4.93
C PHE A 242 -9.11 7.11 5.76
N ASP A 243 -9.15 7.04 7.08
CA ASP A 243 -8.33 7.89 7.96
C ASP A 243 -7.25 7.12 8.74
N ILE A 244 -7.28 5.77 8.75
CA ILE A 244 -6.22 4.97 9.36
C ILE A 244 -4.83 5.32 8.79
N ILE A 245 -4.76 5.68 7.51
CA ILE A 245 -3.53 6.07 6.83
C ILE A 245 -2.97 7.42 7.31
N GLU A 246 -3.78 8.28 7.94
CA GLU A 246 -3.30 9.55 8.52
C GLU A 246 -2.22 9.32 9.58
N LEU A 247 -2.15 8.11 10.17
CA LEU A 247 -1.07 7.73 11.08
C LEU A 247 0.33 7.80 10.45
N LEU A 248 0.45 7.74 9.11
CA LEU A 248 1.72 7.91 8.41
C LEU A 248 2.23 9.36 8.39
N GLU A 249 1.34 10.32 8.62
CA GLU A 249 1.71 11.74 8.69
C GLU A 249 2.42 12.10 10.00
N ASP A 250 2.10 11.38 11.08
CA ASP A 250 2.68 11.58 12.40
C ASP A 250 4.00 10.80 12.55
N THR A 251 5.06 11.56 12.79
CA THR A 251 6.43 11.06 12.98
C THR A 251 6.53 10.10 14.16
N ASP A 252 5.71 10.28 15.19
CA ASP A 252 5.77 9.52 16.44
C ASP A 252 4.70 8.44 16.54
N SER A 253 3.92 8.23 15.47
CA SER A 253 2.93 7.15 15.42
C SER A 253 3.59 5.77 15.48
N ASP A 254 2.89 4.82 16.08
CA ASP A 254 3.36 3.44 16.16
C ASP A 254 3.44 2.78 14.77
N MET A 255 2.67 3.27 13.79
CA MET A 255 2.74 2.79 12.41
C MET A 255 4.06 3.20 11.73
N VAL A 256 4.50 4.46 11.90
CA VAL A 256 5.80 4.91 11.40
C VAL A 256 6.94 4.19 12.13
N LYS A 257 6.83 3.98 13.44
CA LYS A 257 7.82 3.20 14.20
C LYS A 257 7.94 1.76 13.69
N ALA A 258 6.79 1.11 13.41
CA ALA A 258 6.75 -0.25 12.87
C ALA A 258 7.41 -0.34 11.48
N LEU A 259 7.18 0.65 10.60
CA LEU A 259 7.83 0.72 9.28
C LEU A 259 9.36 0.81 9.38
N LEU A 260 9.86 1.56 10.37
CA LEU A 260 11.28 1.86 10.50
C LEU A 260 12.03 0.89 11.43
N GLY A 261 11.32 -0.07 12.04
CA GLY A 261 11.91 -1.02 12.98
C GLY A 261 12.43 -0.37 14.28
N VAL A 262 11.88 0.79 14.67
CA VAL A 262 12.28 1.52 15.87
C VAL A 262 11.27 1.32 17.00
N LYS A 263 11.75 1.35 18.25
CA LYS A 263 10.91 1.27 19.45
C LYS A 263 10.37 2.63 19.86
#